data_AF-R6IGD0-F1
#
_entry.id   AF-R6IGD0-F1
#
_cell.length_a   1.000
_cell.length_b   1.000
_cell.length_c   1.000
_cell.angle_alpha   90.00
_cell.angle_beta   90.00
_cell.angle_gamma   90.00
#
_symmetry.space_group_name_H-M   'P 1'
#
loop_
_entity.id
_entity.type
_entity.pdbx_description
1 polymer ?
#
loop_
_entity_poly.entity_id
_entity_poly.type
_entity_poly.pdbx_seq_one_letter_code
_entity_poly.pdbx_strand_id
1 'polypeptide(L)'
;MLIEVMLVLLLVSITCCSLLTGYKACVLAMQQYNRLELAFELLEVRNVEAADALAAEQGLFIERKEFIDNLQIKQEIITVRECRNQKVLVNKVRYALSE
;
A
#
# COMPACT_ATOMS: atom_id res chain seq x y z
N MET A 1 -5.93 50.47 -9.69
CA MET A 1 -5.52 49.69 -10.89
C MET A 1 -4.33 48.78 -10.64
N LEU A 2 -3.08 49.27 -10.53
CA LEU A 2 -1.90 48.37 -10.45
C LEU A 2 -1.84 47.54 -9.16
N ILE A 3 -2.17 48.14 -8.01
CA ILE A 3 -2.24 47.44 -6.71
C ILE A 3 -3.35 46.38 -6.69
N GLU A 4 -4.51 46.66 -7.28
CA GLU A 4 -5.63 45.71 -7.35
C GLU A 4 -5.27 44.52 -8.24
N VAL A 5 -4.61 44.76 -9.38
CA VAL A 5 -4.12 43.69 -10.27
C VAL A 5 -3.08 42.83 -9.55
N MET A 6 -2.14 43.45 -8.81
CA MET A 6 -1.17 42.71 -8.01
C MET A 6 -1.84 41.88 -6.91
N LEU A 7 -2.86 42.42 -6.23
CA LEU A 7 -3.62 41.71 -5.20
C LEU A 7 -4.35 40.50 -5.80
N VAL A 8 -4.99 40.66 -6.96
CA VAL A 8 -5.70 39.57 -7.65
C VAL A 8 -4.71 38.47 -8.07
N LEU A 9 -3.56 38.82 -8.64
CA LEU A 9 -2.52 37.85 -9.00
C LEU A 9 -1.97 37.11 -7.77
N LEU A 10 -1.82 37.81 -6.65
CA LEU A 10 -1.39 37.20 -5.39
C LEU A 10 -2.45 36.22 -4.86
N LEU A 11 -3.73 36.57 -4.88
CA LEU A 11 -4.82 35.68 -4.46
C LEU A 11 -4.93 34.45 -5.36
N VAL A 12 -4.81 34.62 -6.68
CA VAL A 12 -4.82 33.51 -7.64
C VAL A 12 -3.61 32.60 -7.42
N SER A 13 -2.43 33.15 -7.17
CA SER A 13 -1.24 32.33 -6.92
C SER A 13 -1.35 31.54 -5.61
N ILE A 14 -1.81 32.16 -4.51
CA ILE A 14 -2.00 31.46 -3.22
C ILE A 14 -3.05 30.35 -3.33
N THR A 15 -4.17 30.63 -3.98
CA THR A 15 -5.24 29.63 -4.18
C THR A 15 -4.79 28.48 -5.07
N CYS A 16 -4.06 28.77 -6.16
CA CYS A 16 -3.47 27.76 -7.04
C CYS A 16 -2.45 26.88 -6.30
N CYS A 17 -1.55 27.47 -5.50
CA CYS A 17 -0.58 26.73 -4.70
C CYS A 17 -1.26 25.80 -3.68
N SER A 18 -2.33 26.27 -3.04
CA SER A 18 -3.10 25.47 -2.08
C SER A 18 -3.78 24.29 -2.75
N LEU A 19 -4.40 24.51 -3.92
CA LEU A 19 -5.04 23.46 -4.72
C LEU A 19 -4.03 22.42 -5.21
N LEU A 20 -2.88 22.85 -5.74
CA LEU A 20 -1.84 21.93 -6.21
C LEU A 20 -1.26 21.09 -5.08
N THR A 21 -1.07 21.68 -3.91
CA THR A 21 -0.59 20.97 -2.71
C THR A 21 -1.61 19.92 -2.26
N GLY A 22 -2.89 20.30 -2.17
CA GLY A 22 -3.98 19.38 -1.83
C GLY A 22 -4.14 18.26 -2.86
N TYR A 23 -4.07 18.58 -4.15
CA TYR A 23 -4.14 17.60 -5.23
C TYR A 23 -3.01 16.58 -5.14
N LYS A 24 -1.76 17.03 -4.95
CA LYS A 24 -0.62 16.13 -4.78
C LYS A 24 -0.79 15.21 -3.56
N ALA A 25 -1.27 15.74 -2.44
CA ALA A 25 -1.54 14.93 -1.25
C ALA A 25 -2.63 13.87 -1.51
N CYS A 26 -3.70 14.24 -2.22
CA CYS A 26 -4.78 13.32 -2.58
C CYS A 26 -4.30 12.19 -3.52
N VAL A 27 -3.52 12.54 -4.55
CA VAL A 27 -2.94 11.55 -5.47
C VAL A 27 -2.02 10.58 -4.73
N LEU A 28 -1.20 11.07 -3.81
CA LEU A 28 -0.34 10.23 -2.98
C LEU A 28 -1.15 9.29 -2.08
N ALA A 29 -2.22 9.78 -1.46
CA ALA A 29 -3.11 8.97 -0.64
C ALA A 29 -3.81 7.88 -1.46
N MET A 30 -4.32 8.21 -2.64
CA MET A 30 -4.92 7.24 -3.57
C MET A 30 -3.91 6.20 -4.04
N GLN A 31 -2.69 6.61 -4.37
CA GLN A 31 -1.64 5.67 -4.75
C GLN A 31 -1.29 4.70 -3.61
N GLN A 32 -1.23 5.18 -2.37
CA GLN A 32 -1.02 4.32 -1.20
C GLN A 32 -2.18 3.35 -1.01
N TYR A 33 -3.42 3.80 -1.21
CA TYR A 33 -4.60 2.94 -1.15
C TYR A 33 -4.56 1.83 -2.19
N ASN A 34 -4.28 2.16 -3.46
CA ASN A 34 -4.17 1.17 -4.53
C ASN A 34 -3.06 0.13 -4.24
N ARG A 35 -1.93 0.55 -3.64
CA ARG A 35 -0.87 -0.38 -3.23
C ARG A 35 -1.31 -1.32 -2.12
N LEU A 36 -2.12 -0.85 -1.18
CA LEU A 36 -2.70 -1.68 -0.12
C LEU A 36 -3.70 -2.67 -0.70
N GLU A 37 -4.58 -2.21 -1.60
CA GLU A 37 -5.56 -3.05 -2.29
C GLU A 37 -4.89 -4.19 -3.06
N LEU A 38 -3.86 -3.87 -3.86
CA LEU A 38 -3.04 -4.88 -4.54
C LEU A 38 -2.40 -5.87 -3.55
N ALA A 39 -1.87 -5.38 -2.41
CA ALA A 39 -1.28 -6.25 -1.40
C ALA A 39 -2.32 -7.20 -0.76
N PHE A 40 -3.59 -6.78 -0.66
CA PHE A 40 -4.69 -7.65 -0.25
C PHE A 40 -5.05 -8.68 -1.32
N GLU A 41 -5.15 -8.28 -2.59
CA GLU A 41 -5.42 -9.22 -3.69
C GLU A 41 -4.36 -10.32 -3.75
N LEU A 42 -3.08 -9.96 -3.64
CA LEU A 42 -1.95 -10.90 -3.62
C LEU A 42 -2.04 -11.92 -2.47
N LEU A 43 -2.70 -11.58 -1.36
CA LEU A 43 -2.93 -12.49 -0.24
C LEU A 43 -4.07 -13.49 -0.48
N GLU A 44 -4.97 -13.21 -1.42
CA GLU A 44 -6.11 -14.06 -1.74
C GLU A 44 -5.84 -15.00 -2.93
N VAL A 45 -4.87 -14.66 -3.78
CA VAL A 45 -4.44 -15.51 -4.88
C VAL A 45 -3.98 -16.88 -4.36
N ARG A 46 -4.63 -17.94 -4.85
CA ARG A 46 -4.32 -19.33 -4.49
C ARG A 46 -3.00 -19.82 -5.11
N ASN A 47 -2.65 -19.29 -6.27
CA ASN A 47 -1.42 -19.66 -6.96
C ASN A 47 -0.24 -18.82 -6.43
N VAL A 48 0.59 -19.46 -5.62
CA VAL A 48 1.74 -18.86 -4.95
C VAL A 48 2.74 -18.26 -5.95
N GLU A 49 3.05 -18.98 -7.03
CA GLU A 49 4.04 -18.56 -8.03
C GLU A 49 3.57 -17.32 -8.80
N ALA A 50 2.30 -17.30 -9.20
CA ALA A 50 1.71 -16.15 -9.88
C ALA A 50 1.65 -14.92 -8.97
N ALA A 51 1.33 -15.11 -7.69
CA ALA A 51 1.32 -14.04 -6.70
C ALA A 51 2.73 -13.46 -6.47
N ASP A 52 3.75 -14.32 -6.40
CA ASP A 52 5.13 -13.89 -6.18
C ASP A 52 5.70 -13.16 -7.41
N ALA A 53 5.34 -13.60 -8.63
CA ALA A 53 5.69 -12.90 -9.87
C ALA A 53 5.05 -11.50 -9.94
N LEU A 54 3.75 -11.40 -9.70
CA LEU A 54 3.03 -10.13 -9.68
C LEU A 54 3.54 -9.19 -8.58
N ALA A 55 3.87 -9.74 -7.39
CA ALA A 55 4.47 -8.96 -6.32
C ALA A 55 5.82 -8.37 -6.76
N ALA A 56 6.68 -9.17 -7.38
CA ALA A 56 7.99 -8.73 -7.86
C ALA A 56 7.88 -7.60 -8.91
N GLU A 57 6.96 -7.73 -9.87
CA GLU A 57 6.67 -6.68 -10.87
C GLU A 57 6.25 -5.35 -10.23
N GLN A 58 5.51 -5.43 -9.12
CA GLN A 58 4.98 -4.27 -8.40
C GLN A 58 5.92 -3.76 -7.29
N GLY A 59 7.13 -4.33 -7.20
CA GLY A 59 8.14 -3.98 -6.20
C GLY A 59 7.70 -4.30 -4.77
N LEU A 60 6.93 -5.37 -4.62
CA LEU A 60 6.47 -5.96 -3.37
C LEU A 60 7.16 -7.31 -3.12
N PHE A 61 7.26 -7.69 -1.86
CA PHE A 61 7.81 -8.96 -1.42
C PHE A 61 6.80 -9.67 -0.52
N ILE A 62 6.53 -10.94 -0.80
CA ILE A 62 5.64 -11.77 0.00
C ILE A 62 6.48 -12.74 0.82
N GLU A 63 6.32 -12.70 2.13
CA GLU A 63 6.95 -13.61 3.09
C GLU A 63 5.88 -14.53 3.68
N ARG A 64 6.09 -15.84 3.63
CA ARG A 64 5.20 -16.85 4.20
C ARG A 64 5.96 -17.60 5.29
N LYS A 65 5.41 -17.66 6.49
CA LYS A 65 5.98 -18.40 7.64
C LYS A 65 4.93 -19.33 8.21
N GLU A 66 5.25 -20.62 8.26
CA GLU A 66 4.39 -21.61 8.89
C GLU A 66 4.93 -21.96 10.28
N PHE A 67 4.00 -22.09 11.23
CA PHE A 67 4.25 -22.52 12.60
C PHE A 67 3.24 -23.59 12.97
N ILE A 68 3.65 -24.56 13.76
CA ILE A 68 2.74 -25.54 14.37
C ILE A 68 2.89 -25.37 15.86
N ASP A 69 1.80 -25.00 16.53
CA ASP A 69 1.77 -24.88 17.99
C ASP A 69 1.63 -26.26 18.65
N ASN A 70 1.96 -26.35 19.93
CA ASN A 70 1.84 -27.55 20.76
C ASN A 70 0.40 -28.11 20.80
N LEU A 71 -0.58 -27.27 20.49
CA LEU A 71 -2.00 -27.61 20.38
C LEU A 71 -2.40 -28.18 18.99
N GLN A 72 -1.43 -28.55 18.14
CA GLN A 72 -1.68 -29.02 16.77
C GLN A 72 -2.42 -27.98 15.90
N ILE A 73 -2.25 -26.69 16.20
CA ILE A 73 -2.80 -25.60 15.37
C ILE A 73 -1.69 -25.15 14.42
N LYS A 74 -1.93 -25.34 13.11
CA LYS A 74 -1.06 -24.81 12.06
C LYS A 74 -1.40 -23.33 11.84
N GLN A 75 -0.40 -22.47 12.00
CA GLN A 75 -0.48 -21.03 11.76
C GLN A 75 0.36 -20.69 10.53
N GLU A 76 -0.25 -20.05 9.54
CA GLU A 76 0.45 -19.51 8.38
C GLU A 76 0.39 -17.98 8.44
N ILE A 77 1.54 -17.34 8.62
CA ILE A 77 1.70 -15.90 8.59
C ILE A 77 2.16 -15.50 7.20
N ILE A 78 1.34 -14.71 6.50
CA ILE A 78 1.65 -14.17 5.18
C ILE A 78 1.79 -12.64 5.31
N THR A 79 2.99 -12.14 5.02
CA THR A 79 3.34 -10.72 5.14
C THR A 79 3.71 -10.17 3.76
N VAL A 80 3.06 -9.09 3.34
CA VAL A 80 3.42 -8.36 2.12
C VAL A 80 4.13 -7.07 2.50
N ARG A 81 5.32 -6.86 1.93
CA ARG A 81 6.19 -5.72 2.23
C ARG A 81 6.60 -4.99 0.96
N GLU A 82 6.86 -3.69 1.06
CA GLU A 82 7.50 -2.94 -0.01
C GLU A 82 9.00 -3.25 -0.07
N CYS A 83 9.53 -3.53 -1.26
CA CYS A 83 10.95 -3.86 -1.43
C CYS A 83 11.89 -2.71 -1.07
N ARG A 84 11.48 -1.46 -1.32
CA ARG A 84 12.36 -0.27 -1.19
C ARG A 84 12.65 0.15 0.24
N ASN A 85 11.66 0.06 1.12
CA ASN A 85 11.73 0.58 2.49
C ASN A 85 11.40 -0.50 3.54
N GLN A 86 11.15 -1.74 3.11
CA GLN A 86 10.71 -2.86 3.95
C GLN A 86 9.44 -2.58 4.77
N LYS A 87 8.66 -1.57 4.39
CA LYS A 87 7.41 -1.23 5.07
C LYS A 87 6.44 -2.39 4.88
N VAL A 88 5.91 -2.91 5.98
CA VAL A 88 4.83 -3.90 5.94
C VAL A 88 3.55 -3.21 5.49
N LEU A 89 2.97 -3.70 4.40
CA LEU A 89 1.69 -3.22 3.90
C LEU A 89 0.55 -4.02 4.51
N VAL A 90 0.66 -5.35 4.50
CA VAL A 90 -0.36 -6.24 5.03
C VAL A 90 0.31 -7.42 5.74
N ASN A 91 -0.29 -7.84 6.85
CA ASN A 91 0.08 -9.05 7.57
C ASN A 91 -1.20 -9.84 7.89
N LYS A 92 -1.31 -11.04 7.32
CA LYS A 92 -2.47 -11.92 7.49
C LYS A 92 -2.03 -13.22 8.14
N VAL A 93 -2.69 -13.60 9.21
CA VAL A 93 -2.49 -14.89 9.87
C VAL A 93 -3.66 -15.80 9.55
N ARG A 94 -3.36 -16.99 9.05
CA ARG A 94 -4.32 -18.06 8.81
C ARG A 94 -4.10 -19.16 9.83
N TYR A 95 -5.19 -19.70 10.34
CA TYR A 95 -5.18 -20.79 11.30
C TYR A 95 -5.87 -22.00 10.68
N ALA A 96 -5.26 -23.17 10.81
CA ALA A 96 -5.84 -24.45 10.42
C ALA A 96 -5.58 -25.47 11.54
N LEU A 97 -6.53 -26.39 11.74
CA LEU A 97 -6.27 -27.58 12.56
C LEU A 97 -5.29 -28.46 11.80
N SER A 98 -4.22 -28.91 12.45
CA SER A 98 -3.36 -29.95 11.90
C SER A 98 -4.12 -31.27 11.96
N GLU A 99 -4.15 -31.98 10.82
CA GLU A 99 -4.62 -33.37 10.75
C GLU A 99 -3.70 -34.33 11.53
#